data_AF-A0A2N1Z8W3-F1
#
_entry.id   AF-A0A2N1Z8W3-F1
#
_cell.length_a   1.000
_cell.length_b   1.000
_cell.length_c   1.000
_cell.angle_alpha   90.00
_cell.angle_beta   90.00
_cell.angle_gamma   90.00
#
_symmetry.space_group_name_H-M   'P 1'
#
loop_
_entity.id
_entity.type
_entity.pdbx_description
1 polymer ?
#
loop_
_entity_poly.entity_id
_entity_poly.type
_entity_poly.pdbx_seq_one_letter_code
_entity_poly.pdbx_strand_id
1 'polypeptide(L)'
;MPVTDTNPSPLLLGANSALRVAIEPRMANRHGLVAGATGTGKTITLQVMAQAFSDMGVPVLVPDIKGDFSGIAKPGVMSERLQQRATLVGLDDLQLNGAPTVFWDVYGEHGHPLRLTMADFGPIMLARLLNLNETQSGVLQVLFKVADENGWLLLDLKDLRAMLTYVNDNRSEIGPKYGNVSPASIGAIQRALLNLDSLGGDQLFGEPAVTLDDFMQTNQQGQGVVNILHASRLYRDSPLAYSSILLWLLSELFEQLPEVGDADKPRFVLFFDEAHLLFKDTPKSLVDRIEQVVRLIRSKGVGVYFITQSPLDVPEAILGQLGNRVQHALRAFTPRDQKAVRTAAQTFRSNPGLDTESAITELGVGEALVSVLDSKGVPTPVQRVLIRPPASQMGPISDQERSTLLQRSVLAGVFDRQLDRESAYEILQQQAARALSEETVVTRPQSEARQPRRPAAEKSVLGDIATQVGRSAMRTIGTQLGRQIMRGLLGSLRGR
;
A
#
# COMPACT_ATOMS: atom_id res chain seq x y z
N MET A 1 -16.01 -38.42 6.39
CA MET A 1 -14.65 -38.09 5.94
C MET A 1 -13.86 -37.65 7.16
N PRO A 2 -12.64 -38.15 7.39
CA PRO A 2 -11.89 -37.76 8.57
C PRO A 2 -11.57 -36.28 8.43
N VAL A 3 -11.86 -35.52 9.50
CA VAL A 3 -11.44 -34.12 9.64
C VAL A 3 -9.91 -34.15 9.66
N THR A 4 -9.29 -33.91 8.51
CA THR A 4 -7.86 -33.67 8.41
C THR A 4 -7.55 -32.47 9.31
N ASP A 5 -6.67 -32.68 10.28
CA ASP A 5 -6.17 -31.68 11.23
C ASP A 5 -5.88 -30.37 10.46
N THR A 6 -6.74 -29.36 10.65
CA THR A 6 -6.85 -28.17 9.78
C THR A 6 -5.80 -27.10 10.09
N ASN A 7 -4.81 -27.42 10.93
CA ASN A 7 -3.79 -26.46 11.32
C ASN A 7 -2.77 -26.28 10.18
N PRO A 8 -2.58 -25.05 9.67
CA PRO A 8 -1.57 -24.78 8.66
C PRO A 8 -0.18 -25.20 9.17
N SER A 9 0.63 -25.78 8.28
CA SER A 9 1.97 -26.24 8.66
C SER A 9 2.90 -25.05 8.99
N PRO A 10 3.80 -25.19 9.98
CA PRO A 10 4.78 -24.17 10.28
C PRO A 10 5.66 -23.78 9.08
N LEU A 11 5.93 -22.48 8.97
CA LEU A 11 6.74 -21.90 7.91
C LEU A 11 8.22 -22.14 8.21
N LEU A 12 8.81 -23.20 7.66
CA LEU A 12 10.24 -23.47 7.79
C LEU A 12 11.05 -22.31 7.18
N LEU A 13 11.84 -21.63 8.00
CA LEU A 13 12.78 -20.59 7.53
C LEU A 13 14.13 -21.19 7.17
N GLY A 14 14.60 -22.15 7.98
CA GLY A 14 15.92 -22.75 7.83
C GLY A 14 16.21 -23.78 8.91
N ALA A 15 17.39 -24.39 8.85
CA ALA A 15 17.81 -25.38 9.83
C ALA A 15 19.32 -25.34 10.08
N ASN A 16 19.73 -25.93 11.19
CA ASN A 16 21.10 -26.38 11.44
C ASN A 16 21.10 -27.88 11.72
N SER A 17 22.26 -28.43 12.11
CA SER A 17 22.41 -29.88 12.35
C SER A 17 21.54 -30.43 13.48
N ALA A 18 21.04 -29.59 14.37
CA ALA A 18 20.26 -30.01 15.54
C ALA A 18 18.78 -29.63 15.45
N LEU A 19 18.45 -28.50 14.81
CA LEU A 19 17.13 -27.86 14.93
C LEU A 19 16.67 -27.27 13.59
N ARG A 20 15.37 -27.40 13.34
CA ARG A 20 14.65 -26.63 12.32
C ARG A 20 14.00 -25.41 12.98
N VAL A 21 14.10 -24.26 12.33
CA VAL A 21 13.49 -23.02 12.81
C VAL A 21 12.37 -22.63 11.87
N ALA A 22 11.15 -22.56 12.39
CA ALA A 22 9.94 -22.29 11.63
C ALA A 22 9.05 -21.26 12.34
N ILE A 23 8.35 -20.42 11.58
CA ILE A 23 7.33 -19.52 12.13
C ILE A 23 6.02 -20.30 12.27
N GLU A 24 5.48 -20.34 13.48
CA GLU A 24 4.14 -20.84 13.72
C GLU A 24 3.11 -19.91 13.04
N PRO A 25 2.16 -20.42 12.24
CA PRO A 25 1.26 -19.55 11.46
C PRO A 25 0.44 -18.60 12.32
N ARG A 26 -0.03 -19.07 13.48
CA ARG A 26 -0.74 -18.25 14.49
C ARG A 26 0.12 -17.12 15.10
N MET A 27 1.44 -17.20 14.98
CA MET A 27 2.39 -16.19 15.46
C MET A 27 2.88 -15.26 14.34
N ALA A 28 2.48 -15.48 13.08
CA ALA A 28 2.93 -14.68 11.96
C ALA A 28 2.33 -13.26 11.92
N ASN A 29 1.18 -13.02 12.56
CA ASN A 29 0.65 -11.66 12.72
C ASN A 29 1.38 -10.83 13.78
N ARG A 30 2.39 -11.40 14.48
CA ARG A 30 3.26 -10.68 15.44
C ARG A 30 4.46 -10.01 14.77
N HIS A 31 4.32 -9.71 13.49
CA HIS A 31 5.26 -8.95 12.66
C HIS A 31 6.65 -9.59 12.59
N GLY A 32 7.54 -8.98 11.83
CA GLY A 32 8.93 -9.40 11.84
C GLY A 32 9.90 -8.46 11.15
N LEU A 33 11.19 -8.78 11.33
CA LEU A 33 12.33 -8.09 10.74
C LEU A 33 13.19 -9.08 9.95
N VAL A 34 13.53 -8.71 8.73
CA VAL A 34 14.60 -9.35 7.94
C VAL A 34 15.67 -8.30 7.65
N ALA A 35 16.82 -8.42 8.31
CA ALA A 35 17.92 -7.46 8.18
C ALA A 35 19.21 -8.11 7.64
N GLY A 36 20.12 -7.32 7.09
CA GLY A 36 21.42 -7.78 6.59
C GLY A 36 21.94 -6.99 5.39
N ALA A 37 23.24 -7.11 5.07
CA ALA A 37 23.84 -6.39 3.96
C ALA A 37 23.29 -6.82 2.58
N THR A 38 23.59 -6.07 1.52
CA THR A 38 23.20 -6.44 0.15
C THR A 38 23.83 -7.77 -0.26
N GLY A 39 23.05 -8.63 -0.92
CA GLY A 39 23.51 -9.94 -1.43
C GLY A 39 23.67 -11.05 -0.38
N THR A 40 23.26 -10.85 0.87
CA THR A 40 23.46 -11.85 1.93
C THR A 40 22.36 -12.90 2.04
N GLY A 41 21.19 -12.67 1.44
CA GLY A 41 20.07 -13.63 1.40
C GLY A 41 18.70 -13.06 1.79
N LYS A 42 18.57 -11.75 2.01
CA LYS A 42 17.31 -11.09 2.38
C LYS A 42 16.16 -11.38 1.39
N THR A 43 16.38 -11.16 0.09
CA THR A 43 15.36 -11.39 -0.94
C THR A 43 14.89 -12.84 -0.96
N ILE A 44 15.81 -13.81 -0.77
CA ILE A 44 15.47 -15.23 -0.68
C ILE A 44 14.63 -15.53 0.57
N THR A 45 14.94 -14.90 1.70
CA THR A 45 14.13 -15.06 2.93
C THR A 45 12.73 -14.49 2.74
N LEU A 46 12.62 -13.29 2.17
CA LEU A 46 11.35 -12.68 1.82
C LEU A 46 10.55 -13.61 0.88
N GLN A 47 11.19 -14.16 -0.15
CA GLN A 47 10.57 -15.09 -1.10
C GLN A 47 10.08 -16.39 -0.44
N VAL A 48 10.90 -17.00 0.42
CA VAL A 48 10.50 -18.17 1.22
C VAL A 48 9.28 -17.85 2.08
N MET A 49 9.26 -16.68 2.73
CA MET A 49 8.15 -16.28 3.59
C MET A 49 6.89 -16.01 2.79
N ALA A 50 6.97 -15.23 1.71
CA ALA A 50 5.84 -14.88 0.86
C ALA A 50 5.21 -16.12 0.20
N GLN A 51 6.04 -17.04 -0.32
CA GLN A 51 5.56 -18.31 -0.91
C GLN A 51 4.83 -19.14 0.15
N ALA A 52 5.40 -19.29 1.35
CA ALA A 52 4.77 -20.08 2.39
C ALA A 52 3.45 -19.47 2.89
N PHE A 53 3.35 -18.14 2.99
CA PHE A 53 2.08 -17.48 3.29
C PHE A 53 1.04 -17.71 2.20
N SER A 54 1.45 -17.58 0.93
CA SER A 54 0.60 -17.91 -0.22
C SER A 54 0.11 -19.35 -0.17
N ASP A 55 0.99 -20.32 0.07
CA ASP A 55 0.63 -21.74 0.19
C ASP A 55 -0.34 -22.02 1.34
N MET A 56 -0.26 -21.24 2.43
CA MET A 56 -1.22 -21.28 3.54
C MET A 56 -2.56 -20.60 3.21
N GLY A 57 -2.75 -20.04 2.02
CA GLY A 57 -3.97 -19.30 1.67
C GLY A 57 -4.02 -17.88 2.22
N VAL A 58 -2.87 -17.29 2.56
CA VAL A 58 -2.77 -15.92 3.07
C VAL A 58 -2.31 -15.01 1.93
N PRO A 59 -3.13 -14.03 1.49
CA PRO A 59 -2.70 -13.06 0.50
C PRO A 59 -1.55 -12.19 1.05
N VAL A 60 -0.63 -11.86 0.15
CA VAL A 60 0.61 -11.15 0.48
C VAL A 60 0.71 -9.91 -0.40
N LEU A 61 1.25 -8.81 0.12
CA LEU A 61 1.74 -7.70 -0.71
C LEU A 61 3.23 -7.45 -0.48
N VAL A 62 3.97 -7.39 -1.59
CA VAL A 62 5.40 -7.08 -1.64
C VAL A 62 5.62 -5.89 -2.59
N PRO A 63 6.05 -4.74 -2.09
CA PRO A 63 6.59 -3.67 -2.91
C PRO A 63 8.00 -4.04 -3.37
N ASP A 64 8.17 -4.22 -4.68
CA ASP A 64 9.42 -4.61 -5.31
C ASP A 64 10.10 -3.38 -5.92
N ILE A 65 11.04 -2.78 -5.18
CA ILE A 65 11.81 -1.62 -5.64
C ILE A 65 12.93 -2.06 -6.59
N LYS A 66 13.50 -3.25 -6.39
CA LYS A 66 14.68 -3.73 -7.14
C LYS A 66 14.30 -4.41 -8.44
N GLY A 67 13.05 -4.85 -8.57
CA GLY A 67 12.55 -5.60 -9.71
C GLY A 67 12.99 -7.06 -9.71
N ASP A 68 13.57 -7.58 -8.62
CA ASP A 68 14.19 -8.90 -8.55
C ASP A 68 13.29 -9.97 -7.90
N PHE A 69 12.07 -9.61 -7.48
CA PHE A 69 11.17 -10.50 -6.75
C PHE A 69 10.20 -11.29 -7.65
N SER A 70 10.00 -10.85 -8.89
CA SER A 70 8.98 -11.39 -9.80
C SER A 70 9.09 -12.89 -10.14
N GLY A 71 10.26 -13.51 -9.92
CA GLY A 71 10.48 -14.96 -10.08
C GLY A 71 9.57 -15.83 -9.21
N ILE A 72 9.01 -15.32 -8.12
CA ILE A 72 8.08 -16.07 -7.27
C ILE A 72 6.88 -16.64 -8.04
N ALA A 73 6.49 -16.01 -9.16
CA ALA A 73 5.37 -16.45 -9.99
C ALA A 73 5.62 -17.78 -10.73
N LYS A 74 6.88 -18.25 -10.79
CA LYS A 74 7.26 -19.45 -11.53
C LYS A 74 7.92 -20.50 -10.65
N PRO A 75 7.73 -21.80 -10.95
CA PRO A 75 8.52 -22.87 -10.35
C PRO A 75 10.02 -22.63 -10.53
N GLY A 76 10.80 -22.94 -9.48
CA GLY A 76 12.25 -22.99 -9.58
C GLY A 76 12.72 -24.10 -10.52
N VAL A 77 14.03 -24.12 -10.77
CA VAL A 77 14.70 -25.20 -11.52
C VAL A 77 15.56 -26.02 -10.57
N MET A 78 15.35 -27.33 -10.53
CA MET A 78 16.14 -28.20 -9.68
C MET A 78 17.56 -28.29 -10.23
N SER A 79 18.52 -27.90 -9.40
CA SER A 79 19.96 -28.05 -9.69
C SER A 79 20.61 -28.84 -8.56
N GLU A 80 21.76 -29.45 -8.82
CA GLU A 80 22.52 -30.20 -7.79
C GLU A 80 22.78 -29.36 -6.54
N ARG A 81 23.14 -28.09 -6.72
CA ARG A 81 23.38 -27.14 -5.61
C ARG A 81 22.10 -26.85 -4.81
N LEU A 82 20.95 -26.74 -5.48
CA LEU A 82 19.66 -26.52 -4.82
C LEU A 82 19.27 -27.76 -4.01
N GLN A 83 19.41 -28.95 -4.59
CA GLN A 83 19.11 -30.22 -3.93
C GLN A 83 19.98 -30.43 -2.70
N GLN A 84 21.31 -30.24 -2.82
CA GLN A 84 22.23 -30.33 -1.68
C GLN A 84 21.82 -29.40 -0.55
N ARG A 85 21.47 -28.15 -0.88
CA ARG A 85 21.01 -27.17 0.11
C ARG A 85 19.67 -27.58 0.74
N ALA A 86 18.76 -28.14 -0.04
CA ALA A 86 17.47 -28.62 0.45
C ALA A 86 17.66 -29.79 1.44
N THR A 87 18.52 -30.76 1.12
CA THR A 87 18.89 -31.86 2.03
C THR A 87 19.52 -31.36 3.33
N LEU A 88 20.42 -30.36 3.27
CA LEU A 88 21.02 -29.77 4.49
C LEU A 88 20.00 -29.14 5.44
N VAL A 89 18.86 -28.69 4.94
CA VAL A 89 17.76 -28.15 5.77
C VAL A 89 16.63 -29.18 5.99
N GLY A 90 16.84 -30.42 5.55
CA GLY A 90 15.89 -31.52 5.71
C GLY A 90 14.65 -31.43 4.81
N LEU A 91 14.82 -30.90 3.60
CA LEU A 91 13.82 -30.81 2.53
C LEU A 91 14.24 -31.67 1.33
N ASP A 92 14.41 -32.97 1.53
CA ASP A 92 14.87 -33.89 0.48
C ASP A 92 13.89 -33.96 -0.70
N ASP A 93 12.60 -33.75 -0.44
CA ASP A 93 11.49 -33.80 -1.39
C ASP A 93 10.96 -32.40 -1.78
N LEU A 94 11.84 -31.38 -1.79
CA LEU A 94 11.47 -30.01 -2.16
C LEU A 94 10.69 -29.97 -3.48
N GLN A 95 9.39 -29.68 -3.37
CA GLN A 95 8.52 -29.45 -4.52
C GLN A 95 8.79 -28.05 -5.07
N LEU A 96 9.14 -27.97 -6.35
CA LEU A 96 9.35 -26.68 -7.03
C LEU A 96 8.03 -26.21 -7.61
N ASN A 97 7.57 -25.06 -7.13
CA ASN A 97 6.33 -24.43 -7.54
C ASN A 97 6.46 -22.90 -7.50
N GLY A 98 5.56 -22.21 -8.20
CA GLY A 98 5.41 -20.76 -8.10
C GLY A 98 4.17 -20.40 -7.29
N ALA A 99 4.11 -19.17 -6.79
CA ALA A 99 2.92 -18.62 -6.15
C ALA A 99 1.97 -17.99 -7.19
N PRO A 100 0.64 -18.08 -6.99
CA PRO A 100 -0.30 -17.23 -7.72
C PRO A 100 0.06 -15.76 -7.50
N THR A 101 0.31 -15.03 -8.58
CA THR A 101 0.90 -13.69 -8.52
C THR A 101 0.09 -12.69 -9.34
N VAL A 102 -0.12 -11.50 -8.79
CA VAL A 102 -0.69 -10.34 -9.49
C VAL A 102 0.33 -9.20 -9.44
N PHE A 103 0.60 -8.59 -10.60
CA PHE A 103 1.51 -7.46 -10.70
C PHE A 103 0.71 -6.15 -10.71
N TRP A 104 1.16 -5.20 -9.90
CA TRP A 104 0.63 -3.85 -9.78
C TRP A 104 1.71 -2.84 -10.16
N ASP A 105 1.34 -1.77 -10.84
CA ASP A 105 2.25 -0.68 -11.22
C ASP A 105 1.44 0.62 -11.31
N VAL A 106 1.91 1.69 -10.68
CA VAL A 106 1.24 3.00 -10.75
C VAL A 106 1.16 3.51 -12.20
N TYR A 107 2.18 3.22 -13.01
CA TYR A 107 2.27 3.69 -14.39
C TYR A 107 1.71 2.68 -15.41
N GLY A 108 1.31 1.50 -14.96
CA GLY A 108 0.75 0.45 -15.83
C GLY A 108 1.74 -0.16 -16.83
N GLU A 109 3.05 0.00 -16.64
CA GLU A 109 4.07 -0.49 -17.58
C GLU A 109 4.42 -1.96 -17.32
N HIS A 110 4.52 -2.34 -16.04
CA HIS A 110 4.93 -3.67 -15.59
C HIS A 110 3.88 -4.39 -14.72
N GLY A 111 2.67 -3.86 -14.67
CA GLY A 111 1.59 -4.31 -13.80
C GLY A 111 0.24 -3.73 -14.20
N HIS A 112 -0.84 -4.20 -13.55
CA HIS A 112 -2.13 -3.51 -13.61
C HIS A 112 -2.00 -2.11 -13.02
N PRO A 113 -2.59 -1.07 -13.64
CA PRO A 113 -2.57 0.29 -13.12
C PRO A 113 -3.09 0.36 -11.68
N LEU A 114 -2.23 0.74 -10.73
CA LEU A 114 -2.63 0.99 -9.34
C LEU A 114 -3.05 2.46 -9.22
N ARG A 115 -4.35 2.70 -9.07
CA ARG A 115 -4.93 4.03 -8.84
C ARG A 115 -5.61 4.13 -7.49
N LEU A 116 -5.58 5.31 -6.90
CA LEU A 116 -6.27 5.69 -5.67
C LEU A 116 -7.16 6.90 -5.95
N THR A 117 -8.16 7.19 -5.14
CA THR A 117 -8.84 8.50 -5.22
C THR A 117 -8.21 9.50 -4.24
N MET A 118 -8.29 10.80 -4.55
CA MET A 118 -7.89 11.84 -3.58
C MET A 118 -8.65 11.71 -2.27
N ALA A 119 -9.93 11.34 -2.34
CA ALA A 119 -10.80 11.08 -1.20
C ALA A 119 -10.31 9.91 -0.33
N ASP A 120 -9.89 8.79 -0.94
CA ASP A 120 -9.37 7.63 -0.22
C ASP A 120 -8.00 7.89 0.39
N PHE A 121 -7.16 8.69 -0.27
CA PHE A 121 -5.87 9.08 0.26
C PHE A 121 -6.00 10.04 1.45
N GLY A 122 -6.97 10.96 1.36
CA GLY A 122 -7.30 11.92 2.40
C GLY A 122 -6.29 13.05 2.60
N PRO A 123 -6.66 14.10 3.36
CA PRO A 123 -5.88 15.33 3.46
C PRO A 123 -4.53 15.13 4.17
N ILE A 124 -4.45 14.20 5.12
CA ILE A 124 -3.22 13.97 5.91
C ILE A 124 -2.14 13.30 5.05
N MET A 125 -2.50 12.26 4.28
CA MET A 125 -1.51 11.59 3.42
C MET A 125 -1.16 12.46 2.22
N LEU A 126 -2.11 13.21 1.66
CA LEU A 126 -1.83 14.17 0.59
C LEU A 126 -0.89 15.28 1.06
N ALA A 127 -1.05 15.78 2.29
CA ALA A 127 -0.12 16.76 2.85
C ALA A 127 1.32 16.23 2.92
N ARG A 128 1.51 14.96 3.30
CA ARG A 128 2.83 14.31 3.24
C ARG A 128 3.34 14.18 1.81
N LEU A 129 2.50 13.67 0.90
CA LEU A 129 2.87 13.46 -0.50
C LEU A 129 3.35 14.75 -1.16
N LEU A 130 2.67 15.85 -0.87
CA LEU A 130 2.98 17.19 -1.38
C LEU A 130 4.03 17.93 -0.53
N ASN A 131 4.55 17.30 0.53
CA ASN A 131 5.50 17.86 1.48
C ASN A 131 5.07 19.24 2.04
N LEU A 132 3.81 19.30 2.49
CA LEU A 132 3.19 20.52 3.00
C LEU A 132 3.57 20.78 4.47
N ASN A 133 3.69 22.06 4.83
CA ASN A 133 3.81 22.47 6.23
C ASN A 133 2.46 22.42 6.96
N GLU A 134 2.46 22.68 8.27
CA GLU A 134 1.26 22.61 9.11
C GLU A 134 0.12 23.53 8.63
N THR A 135 0.45 24.78 8.26
CA THR A 135 -0.55 25.73 7.76
C THR A 135 -1.17 25.27 6.44
N GLN A 136 -0.36 24.80 5.50
CA GLN A 136 -0.82 24.25 4.22
C GLN A 136 -1.64 22.97 4.41
N SER A 137 -1.25 22.13 5.37
CA SER A 137 -2.01 20.93 5.75
C SER A 137 -3.39 21.30 6.29
N GLY A 138 -3.48 22.35 7.11
CA GLY A 138 -4.75 22.89 7.60
C GLY A 138 -5.65 23.38 6.46
N VAL A 139 -5.10 24.09 5.47
CA VAL A 139 -5.85 24.49 4.27
C VAL A 139 -6.40 23.29 3.51
N LEU A 140 -5.60 22.23 3.38
CA LEU A 140 -6.05 21.00 2.71
C LEU A 140 -7.17 20.30 3.48
N GLN A 141 -7.13 20.30 4.82
CA GLN A 141 -8.24 19.77 5.64
C GLN A 141 -9.53 20.58 5.45
N VAL A 142 -9.45 21.91 5.41
CA VAL A 142 -10.61 22.77 5.14
C VAL A 142 -11.20 22.47 3.76
N LEU A 143 -10.34 22.32 2.75
CA LEU A 143 -10.77 21.98 1.40
C LEU A 143 -11.57 20.67 1.37
N PHE A 144 -11.05 19.61 2.00
CA PHE A 144 -11.73 18.33 2.09
C PHE A 144 -13.07 18.45 2.82
N LYS A 145 -13.11 19.21 3.92
CA LYS A 145 -14.34 19.46 4.68
C LYS A 145 -15.42 20.15 3.84
N VAL A 146 -15.02 21.13 3.01
CA VAL A 146 -15.93 21.82 2.09
C VAL A 146 -16.43 20.86 1.00
N ALA A 147 -15.58 20.03 0.42
CA ALA A 147 -16.01 19.02 -0.57
C ALA A 147 -17.02 18.03 0.04
N ASP A 148 -16.73 17.51 1.24
CA ASP A 148 -17.60 16.57 1.95
C ASP A 148 -19.00 17.14 2.23
N GLU A 149 -19.07 18.40 2.68
CA GLU A 149 -20.35 19.04 3.00
C GLU A 149 -21.21 19.34 1.77
N ASN A 150 -20.58 19.53 0.61
CA ASN A 150 -21.28 19.72 -0.66
C ASN A 150 -21.52 18.40 -1.40
N GLY A 151 -21.00 17.28 -0.89
CA GLY A 151 -21.09 15.98 -1.56
C GLY A 151 -20.29 15.89 -2.86
N TRP A 152 -19.24 16.70 -3.00
CA TRP A 152 -18.40 16.74 -4.19
C TRP A 152 -17.30 15.68 -4.11
N LEU A 153 -17.18 14.87 -5.16
CA LEU A 153 -16.17 13.82 -5.22
C LEU A 153 -14.78 14.41 -5.49
N LEU A 154 -13.78 13.93 -4.74
CA LEU A 154 -12.37 14.21 -4.99
C LEU A 154 -11.72 12.93 -5.52
N LEU A 155 -11.63 12.81 -6.82
CA LEU A 155 -11.14 11.62 -7.51
C LEU A 155 -9.68 11.82 -7.94
N ASP A 156 -9.39 12.93 -8.62
CA ASP A 156 -8.10 13.15 -9.30
C ASP A 156 -7.45 14.52 -8.98
N LEU A 157 -6.39 14.88 -9.71
CA LEU A 157 -5.69 16.15 -9.54
C LEU A 157 -6.53 17.36 -10.02
N LYS A 158 -7.40 17.19 -11.00
CA LYS A 158 -8.26 18.28 -11.51
C LYS A 158 -9.24 18.70 -10.44
N ASP A 159 -9.81 17.73 -9.72
CA ASP A 159 -10.69 17.97 -8.59
C ASP A 159 -10.03 18.83 -7.52
N LEU A 160 -8.83 18.42 -7.09
CA LEU A 160 -8.12 19.14 -6.03
C LEU A 160 -7.73 20.55 -6.48
N ARG A 161 -7.36 20.74 -7.75
CA ARG A 161 -7.09 22.06 -8.33
C ARG A 161 -8.33 22.93 -8.39
N ALA A 162 -9.46 22.40 -8.86
CA ALA A 162 -10.73 23.13 -8.91
C ALA A 162 -11.19 23.54 -7.51
N MET A 163 -11.07 22.64 -6.54
CA MET A 163 -11.37 22.94 -5.15
C MET A 163 -10.46 24.00 -4.54
N LEU A 164 -9.16 24.00 -4.86
CA LEU A 164 -8.26 25.07 -4.39
C LEU A 164 -8.67 26.44 -4.93
N THR A 165 -9.09 26.51 -6.21
CA THR A 165 -9.63 27.74 -6.80
C THR A 165 -10.93 28.15 -6.11
N TYR A 166 -11.87 27.21 -5.95
CA TYR A 166 -13.14 27.49 -5.26
C TYR A 166 -12.92 28.00 -3.83
N VAL A 167 -12.05 27.35 -3.06
CA VAL A 167 -11.71 27.77 -1.69
C VAL A 167 -11.07 29.16 -1.70
N ASN A 168 -10.23 29.48 -2.69
CA ASN A 168 -9.59 30.79 -2.83
C ASN A 168 -10.60 31.92 -3.10
N ASP A 169 -11.58 31.64 -3.94
CA ASP A 169 -12.56 32.64 -4.39
C ASP A 169 -13.64 32.86 -3.33
N ASN A 170 -13.95 31.84 -2.52
CA ASN A 170 -14.97 31.88 -1.47
C ASN A 170 -14.40 32.05 -0.04
N ARG A 171 -13.16 32.57 0.10
CA ARG A 171 -12.49 32.70 1.42
C ARG A 171 -13.27 33.51 2.44
N SER A 172 -14.01 34.54 2.02
CA SER A 172 -14.83 35.36 2.92
C SER A 172 -15.96 34.59 3.58
N GLU A 173 -16.45 33.53 2.94
CA GLU A 173 -17.53 32.68 3.46
C GLU A 173 -16.99 31.45 4.22
N ILE A 174 -15.88 30.89 3.74
CA ILE A 174 -15.23 29.72 4.32
C ILE A 174 -14.47 30.09 5.60
N GLY A 175 -13.77 31.24 5.58
CA GLY A 175 -12.91 31.71 6.67
C GLY A 175 -13.60 31.77 8.04
N PRO A 176 -14.79 32.38 8.14
CA PRO A 176 -15.55 32.43 9.40
C PRO A 176 -15.99 31.07 9.94
N LYS A 177 -16.13 30.05 9.08
CA LYS A 177 -16.62 28.71 9.47
C LYS A 177 -15.50 27.75 9.87
N TYR A 178 -14.39 27.75 9.13
CA TYR A 178 -13.33 26.74 9.29
C TYR A 178 -11.96 27.32 9.63
N GLY A 179 -11.86 28.64 9.78
CA GLY A 179 -10.61 29.35 10.00
C GLY A 179 -10.03 29.94 8.73
N ASN A 180 -9.10 30.89 8.90
CA ASN A 180 -8.57 31.68 7.80
C ASN A 180 -7.72 30.84 6.83
N VAL A 181 -8.04 30.92 5.55
CA VAL A 181 -7.29 30.27 4.47
C VAL A 181 -6.47 31.33 3.72
N SER A 182 -5.14 31.25 3.78
CA SER A 182 -4.29 32.26 3.12
C SER A 182 -4.10 31.97 1.62
N PRO A 183 -4.14 32.98 0.73
CA PRO A 183 -3.82 32.82 -0.69
C PRO A 183 -2.41 32.27 -0.92
N ALA A 184 -1.45 32.65 -0.05
CA ALA A 184 -0.08 32.17 -0.13
C ALA A 184 0.01 30.66 0.08
N SER A 185 -0.75 30.12 1.05
CA SER A 185 -0.84 28.67 1.31
C SER A 185 -1.49 27.94 0.14
N ILE A 186 -2.59 28.48 -0.42
CA ILE A 186 -3.26 27.90 -1.60
C ILE A 186 -2.28 27.83 -2.78
N GLY A 187 -1.60 28.94 -3.10
CA GLY A 187 -0.65 28.98 -4.21
C GLY A 187 0.55 28.04 -4.01
N ALA A 188 0.97 27.79 -2.76
CA ALA A 188 1.99 26.79 -2.46
C ALA A 188 1.51 25.36 -2.74
N ILE A 189 0.27 25.02 -2.35
CA ILE A 189 -0.33 23.71 -2.62
C ILE A 189 -0.51 23.50 -4.14
N GLN A 190 -0.97 24.53 -4.86
CA GLN A 190 -1.10 24.47 -6.32
C GLN A 190 0.24 24.17 -7.01
N ARG A 191 1.34 24.81 -6.58
CA ARG A 191 2.68 24.49 -7.12
C ARG A 191 3.13 23.08 -6.77
N ALA A 192 2.84 22.61 -5.56
CA ALA A 192 3.14 21.22 -5.17
C ALA A 192 2.37 20.21 -6.05
N LEU A 193 1.10 20.50 -6.38
CA LEU A 193 0.31 19.68 -7.30
C LEU A 193 0.85 19.68 -8.73
N LEU A 194 1.38 20.80 -9.21
CA LEU A 194 2.04 20.86 -10.53
C LEU A 194 3.31 20.00 -10.56
N ASN A 195 4.09 19.99 -9.46
CA ASN A 195 5.26 19.13 -9.34
C ASN A 195 4.87 17.64 -9.26
N LEU A 196 3.77 17.30 -8.58
CA LEU A 196 3.29 15.92 -8.51
C LEU A 196 2.83 15.44 -9.89
N ASP A 197 2.10 16.28 -10.62
CA ASP A 197 1.62 16.02 -11.98
C ASP A 197 2.79 15.77 -12.95
N SER A 198 3.85 16.58 -12.88
CA SER A 198 5.04 16.37 -13.74
C SER A 198 5.81 15.07 -13.45
N LEU A 199 5.59 14.45 -12.28
CA LEU A 199 6.13 13.14 -11.90
C LEU A 199 5.15 11.97 -12.18
N GLY A 200 4.06 12.24 -12.91
CA GLY A 200 3.05 11.24 -13.26
C GLY A 200 2.00 10.99 -12.18
N GLY A 201 1.73 11.97 -11.32
CA GLY A 201 0.70 11.87 -10.28
C GLY A 201 -0.72 11.70 -10.83
N ASP A 202 -0.98 12.13 -12.06
CA ASP A 202 -2.21 11.90 -12.81
C ASP A 202 -2.53 10.42 -13.06
N GLN A 203 -1.50 9.57 -13.08
CA GLN A 203 -1.67 8.13 -13.22
C GLN A 203 -1.94 7.46 -11.86
N LEU A 204 -1.48 8.06 -10.77
CA LEU A 204 -1.72 7.55 -9.41
C LEU A 204 -3.15 7.82 -8.93
N PHE A 205 -3.76 8.93 -9.33
CA PHE A 205 -5.09 9.31 -8.85
C PHE A 205 -6.18 9.22 -9.92
N GLY A 206 -7.28 8.56 -9.59
CA GLY A 206 -8.45 8.42 -10.46
C GLY A 206 -9.15 7.09 -10.29
N GLU A 207 -10.16 6.84 -11.13
CA GLU A 207 -10.92 5.58 -11.14
C GLU A 207 -10.55 4.69 -12.36
N PRO A 208 -10.72 3.36 -12.26
CA PRO A 208 -11.12 2.61 -11.07
C PRO A 208 -9.98 2.59 -10.05
N ALA A 209 -10.31 2.97 -8.81
CA ALA A 209 -9.37 2.91 -7.69
C ALA A 209 -9.32 1.48 -7.14
N VAL A 210 -8.13 1.06 -6.71
CA VAL A 210 -7.95 -0.23 -6.07
C VAL A 210 -8.67 -0.27 -4.73
N THR A 211 -9.22 -1.43 -4.40
CA THR A 211 -9.86 -1.70 -3.11
C THR A 211 -9.06 -2.74 -2.34
N LEU A 212 -9.32 -2.85 -1.03
CA LEU A 212 -8.68 -3.90 -0.24
C LEU A 212 -9.03 -5.30 -0.76
N ASP A 213 -10.26 -5.49 -1.26
CA ASP A 213 -10.72 -6.78 -1.79
C ASP A 213 -9.89 -7.25 -3.00
N ASP A 214 -9.34 -6.31 -3.80
CA ASP A 214 -8.47 -6.63 -4.92
C ASP A 214 -7.16 -7.29 -4.46
N PHE A 215 -6.67 -6.97 -3.25
CA PHE A 215 -5.46 -7.56 -2.68
C PHE A 215 -5.74 -8.84 -1.88
N MET A 216 -6.96 -9.05 -1.40
CA MET A 216 -7.34 -10.13 -0.48
C MET A 216 -7.67 -11.46 -1.19
N GLN A 217 -7.30 -11.61 -2.47
CA GLN A 217 -7.71 -12.73 -3.32
C GLN A 217 -6.97 -14.04 -2.99
N THR A 218 -7.64 -15.16 -3.31
CA THR A 218 -7.06 -16.51 -3.34
C THR A 218 -7.32 -17.14 -4.71
N ASN A 219 -6.47 -18.07 -5.14
CA ASN A 219 -6.67 -18.82 -6.37
C ASN A 219 -7.65 -19.99 -6.17
N GLN A 220 -7.94 -20.72 -7.25
CA GLN A 220 -8.85 -21.88 -7.22
C GLN A 220 -8.37 -23.04 -6.33
N GLN A 221 -7.07 -23.08 -6.00
CA GLN A 221 -6.46 -24.09 -5.12
C GLN A 221 -6.44 -23.64 -3.65
N GLY A 222 -7.00 -22.46 -3.34
CA GLY A 222 -7.01 -21.89 -1.99
C GLY A 222 -5.69 -21.23 -1.57
N GLN A 223 -4.73 -21.06 -2.48
CA GLN A 223 -3.49 -20.31 -2.22
C GLN A 223 -3.76 -18.81 -2.27
N GLY A 224 -3.15 -18.06 -1.35
CA GLY A 224 -3.27 -16.60 -1.27
C GLY A 224 -2.49 -15.93 -2.39
N VAL A 225 -3.07 -14.92 -3.04
CA VAL A 225 -2.40 -14.21 -4.13
C VAL A 225 -1.24 -13.38 -3.58
N VAL A 226 -0.07 -13.49 -4.23
CA VAL A 226 1.08 -12.62 -3.99
C VAL A 226 0.94 -11.40 -4.89
N ASN A 227 0.62 -10.26 -4.29
CA ASN A 227 0.52 -8.97 -4.94
C ASN A 227 1.91 -8.32 -4.98
N ILE A 228 2.45 -8.13 -6.17
CA ILE A 228 3.77 -7.50 -6.37
C ILE A 228 3.54 -6.09 -6.90
N LEU A 229 3.83 -5.08 -6.09
CA LEU A 229 3.88 -3.69 -6.54
C LEU A 229 5.24 -3.41 -7.14
N HIS A 230 5.31 -3.37 -8.48
CA HIS A 230 6.53 -3.00 -9.20
C HIS A 230 6.81 -1.52 -8.99
N ALA A 231 7.75 -1.20 -8.10
CA ALA A 231 7.95 0.14 -7.57
C ALA A 231 9.26 0.79 -8.05
N SER A 232 10.03 0.15 -8.94
CA SER A 232 11.35 0.66 -9.35
C SER A 232 11.32 2.09 -9.90
N ARG A 233 10.39 2.39 -10.82
CA ARG A 233 10.19 3.74 -11.35
C ARG A 233 9.61 4.68 -10.30
N LEU A 234 8.53 4.25 -9.63
CA LEU A 234 7.83 5.02 -8.61
C LEU A 234 8.80 5.51 -7.52
N TYR A 235 9.66 4.62 -7.03
CA TYR A 235 10.66 4.93 -6.04
C TYR A 235 11.71 5.92 -6.56
N ARG A 236 12.24 5.69 -7.76
CA ARG A 236 13.26 6.57 -8.36
C ARG A 236 12.73 7.99 -8.60
N ASP A 237 11.51 8.08 -9.12
CA ASP A 237 10.91 9.34 -9.54
C ASP A 237 10.28 10.07 -8.33
N SER A 238 9.68 9.35 -7.37
CA SER A 238 9.09 9.90 -6.15
C SER A 238 9.12 8.92 -4.95
N PRO A 239 10.20 8.93 -4.14
CA PRO A 239 10.27 8.15 -2.89
C PRO A 239 9.13 8.48 -1.91
N LEU A 240 8.67 9.73 -1.89
CA LEU A 240 7.55 10.16 -1.07
C LEU A 240 6.24 9.49 -1.51
N ALA A 241 5.96 9.42 -2.82
CA ALA A 241 4.79 8.71 -3.34
C ALA A 241 4.82 7.23 -2.96
N TYR A 242 5.95 6.55 -3.17
CA TYR A 242 6.15 5.18 -2.72
C TYR A 242 5.81 5.00 -1.24
N SER A 243 6.45 5.77 -0.34
CA SER A 243 6.20 5.64 1.09
C SER A 243 4.74 5.93 1.47
N SER A 244 4.09 6.87 0.76
CA SER A 244 2.73 7.30 1.07
C SER A 244 1.69 6.26 0.63
N ILE A 245 1.90 5.55 -0.48
CA ILE A 245 1.04 4.43 -0.91
C ILE A 245 1.10 3.29 0.10
N LEU A 246 2.28 2.94 0.61
CA LEU A 246 2.39 1.85 1.58
C LEU A 246 1.75 2.19 2.93
N LEU A 247 1.80 3.47 3.32
CA LEU A 247 1.13 3.96 4.52
C LEU A 247 -0.38 4.06 4.36
N TRP A 248 -0.84 4.44 3.17
CA TRP A 248 -2.24 4.36 2.81
C TRP A 248 -2.73 2.91 2.94
N LEU A 249 -2.03 1.93 2.34
CA LEU A 249 -2.41 0.52 2.42
C LEU A 249 -2.44 0.01 3.87
N LEU A 250 -1.46 0.38 4.69
CA LEU A 250 -1.43 0.03 6.10
C LEU A 250 -2.63 0.61 6.86
N SER A 251 -3.04 1.83 6.51
CA SER A 251 -4.23 2.48 7.07
C SER A 251 -5.51 1.79 6.63
N GLU A 252 -5.65 1.46 5.34
CA GLU A 252 -6.81 0.73 4.80
C GLU A 252 -7.00 -0.63 5.46
N LEU A 253 -5.90 -1.39 5.61
CA LEU A 253 -5.94 -2.67 6.32
C LEU A 253 -6.42 -2.52 7.76
N PHE A 254 -5.98 -1.48 8.46
CA PHE A 254 -6.38 -1.22 9.85
C PHE A 254 -7.85 -0.78 9.95
N GLU A 255 -8.31 0.07 9.04
CA GLU A 255 -9.66 0.65 9.06
C GLU A 255 -10.73 -0.32 8.56
N GLN A 256 -10.46 -1.08 7.50
CA GLN A 256 -11.47 -1.93 6.85
C GLN A 256 -11.56 -3.34 7.44
N LEU A 257 -10.46 -3.91 7.93
CA LEU A 257 -10.51 -5.28 8.45
C LEU A 257 -11.22 -5.32 9.81
N PRO A 258 -12.04 -6.36 10.08
CA PRO A 258 -12.60 -6.58 11.41
C PRO A 258 -11.51 -7.10 12.37
N GLU A 259 -11.72 -6.91 13.66
CA GLU A 259 -10.91 -7.60 14.67
C GLU A 259 -11.26 -9.07 14.68
N VAL A 260 -10.24 -9.94 14.75
CA VAL A 260 -10.41 -11.40 14.65
C VAL A 260 -9.80 -12.16 15.83
N GLY A 261 -9.16 -11.47 16.77
CA GLY A 261 -8.54 -12.11 17.94
C GLY A 261 -7.42 -13.07 17.55
N ASP A 262 -7.36 -14.24 18.18
CA ASP A 262 -6.33 -15.25 17.95
C ASP A 262 -6.72 -16.17 16.78
N ALA A 263 -6.31 -15.80 15.57
CA ALA A 263 -6.50 -16.61 14.36
C ALA A 263 -5.39 -17.67 14.18
N ASP A 264 -5.74 -18.81 13.56
CA ASP A 264 -4.78 -19.91 13.28
C ASP A 264 -3.66 -19.50 12.31
N LYS A 265 -3.92 -18.48 11.47
CA LYS A 265 -3.00 -17.87 10.52
C LYS A 265 -3.39 -16.40 10.28
N PRO A 266 -2.47 -15.55 9.80
CA PRO A 266 -2.80 -14.20 9.39
C PRO A 266 -3.84 -14.17 8.27
N ARG A 267 -4.62 -13.09 8.19
CA ARG A 267 -5.54 -12.82 7.07
C ARG A 267 -4.86 -12.14 5.91
N PHE A 268 -3.78 -11.40 6.19
CA PHE A 268 -2.99 -10.69 5.19
C PHE A 268 -1.56 -10.50 5.69
N VAL A 269 -0.61 -10.47 4.78
CA VAL A 269 0.79 -10.13 5.11
C VAL A 269 1.29 -9.01 4.22
N LEU A 270 1.78 -7.94 4.84
CA LEU A 270 2.41 -6.81 4.16
C LEU A 270 3.92 -6.82 4.41
N PHE A 271 4.70 -6.90 3.34
CA PHE A 271 6.15 -6.73 3.38
C PHE A 271 6.50 -5.28 3.04
N PHE A 272 7.55 -4.76 3.67
CA PHE A 272 8.15 -3.47 3.36
C PHE A 272 9.60 -3.70 2.95
N ASP A 273 9.85 -3.91 1.65
CA ASP A 273 11.22 -3.91 1.14
C ASP A 273 11.81 -2.51 1.22
N GLU A 274 13.09 -2.45 1.59
CA GLU A 274 13.78 -1.22 1.94
C GLU A 274 13.01 -0.35 2.95
N ALA A 275 12.61 -0.98 4.07
CA ALA A 275 11.81 -0.37 5.13
C ALA A 275 12.32 0.99 5.64
N HIS A 276 13.62 1.26 5.52
CA HIS A 276 14.24 2.54 5.86
C HIS A 276 13.57 3.74 5.17
N LEU A 277 12.97 3.53 3.99
CA LEU A 277 12.28 4.56 3.21
C LEU A 277 10.98 5.06 3.85
N LEU A 278 10.35 4.25 4.70
CA LEU A 278 9.14 4.67 5.42
C LEU A 278 9.42 5.73 6.48
N PHE A 279 10.63 5.70 7.04
CA PHE A 279 11.01 6.44 8.24
C PHE A 279 11.97 7.59 7.95
N LYS A 280 12.73 7.51 6.85
CA LYS A 280 13.62 8.59 6.42
C LYS A 280 12.83 9.90 6.27
N ASP A 281 13.35 10.96 6.89
CA ASP A 281 12.77 12.32 6.87
C ASP A 281 11.28 12.40 7.24
N THR A 282 10.77 11.40 7.99
CA THR A 282 9.36 11.32 8.35
C THR A 282 9.09 12.09 9.64
N PRO A 283 8.09 12.99 9.69
CA PRO A 283 7.73 13.71 10.90
C PRO A 283 7.40 12.76 12.05
N LYS A 284 7.79 13.15 13.28
CA LYS A 284 7.58 12.33 14.49
C LYS A 284 6.12 11.89 14.67
N SER A 285 5.16 12.80 14.46
CA SER A 285 3.73 12.51 14.59
C SER A 285 3.26 11.36 13.68
N LEU A 286 3.87 11.22 12.50
CA LEU A 286 3.54 10.15 11.57
C LEU A 286 4.27 8.85 11.91
N VAL A 287 5.52 8.92 12.38
CA VAL A 287 6.21 7.75 12.96
C VAL A 287 5.41 7.18 14.13
N ASP A 288 4.92 8.03 15.03
CA ASP A 288 4.09 7.64 16.17
C ASP A 288 2.77 7.00 15.71
N ARG A 289 2.16 7.52 14.63
CA ARG A 289 0.97 6.91 14.02
C ARG A 289 1.28 5.55 13.40
N ILE A 290 2.41 5.39 12.71
CA ILE A 290 2.84 4.10 12.15
C ILE A 290 3.05 3.09 13.27
N GLU A 291 3.74 3.48 14.35
CA GLU A 291 3.93 2.63 15.52
C GLU A 291 2.59 2.18 16.10
N GLN A 292 1.65 3.10 16.27
CA GLN A 292 0.31 2.79 16.76
C GLN A 292 -0.40 1.81 15.82
N VAL A 293 -0.35 2.01 14.50
CA VAL A 293 -1.00 1.11 13.55
C VAL A 293 -0.34 -0.27 13.56
N VAL A 294 0.99 -0.37 13.52
CA VAL A 294 1.70 -1.65 13.62
C VAL A 294 1.30 -2.38 14.90
N ARG A 295 1.22 -1.70 16.04
CA ARG A 295 0.79 -2.32 17.31
C ARG A 295 -0.63 -2.86 17.26
N LEU A 296 -1.57 -2.13 16.64
CA LEU A 296 -2.99 -2.46 16.66
C LEU A 296 -3.41 -3.41 15.53
N ILE A 297 -2.75 -3.36 14.36
CA ILE A 297 -3.15 -4.14 13.18
C ILE A 297 -3.01 -5.64 13.39
N ARG A 298 -2.23 -6.05 14.39
CA ARG A 298 -2.15 -7.44 14.83
C ARG A 298 -3.52 -8.02 15.21
N SER A 299 -4.39 -7.28 15.90
CA SER A 299 -5.73 -7.77 16.29
C SER A 299 -6.66 -7.96 15.09
N LYS A 300 -6.32 -7.33 13.95
CA LYS A 300 -6.97 -7.52 12.64
C LYS A 300 -6.44 -8.76 11.88
N GLY A 301 -5.47 -9.46 12.46
CA GLY A 301 -4.85 -10.64 11.85
C GLY A 301 -3.85 -10.29 10.74
N VAL A 302 -3.26 -9.09 10.74
CA VAL A 302 -2.30 -8.68 9.70
C VAL A 302 -0.86 -8.87 10.20
N GLY A 303 -0.04 -9.57 9.41
CA GLY A 303 1.41 -9.64 9.59
C GLY A 303 2.10 -8.50 8.85
N VAL A 304 3.08 -7.87 9.49
CA VAL A 304 3.87 -6.78 8.88
C VAL A 304 5.35 -7.14 8.99
N TYR A 305 6.06 -7.19 7.87
CA TYR A 305 7.46 -7.60 7.84
C TYR A 305 8.32 -6.51 7.22
N PHE A 306 9.29 -6.02 7.99
CA PHE A 306 10.23 -5.00 7.54
C PHE A 306 11.50 -5.67 7.00
N ILE A 307 11.88 -5.35 5.77
CA ILE A 307 13.11 -5.84 5.14
C ILE A 307 14.03 -4.66 4.94
N THR A 308 15.22 -4.73 5.53
CA THR A 308 16.14 -3.59 5.57
C THR A 308 17.59 -4.05 5.56
N GLN A 309 18.51 -3.11 5.36
CA GLN A 309 19.94 -3.40 5.41
C GLN A 309 20.44 -3.49 6.86
N SER A 310 19.94 -2.62 7.74
CA SER A 310 20.31 -2.57 9.15
C SER A 310 19.08 -2.45 10.05
N PRO A 311 19.07 -3.09 11.24
CA PRO A 311 18.01 -2.84 12.22
C PRO A 311 17.94 -1.37 12.65
N LEU A 312 19.05 -0.61 12.56
CA LEU A 312 19.07 0.82 12.90
C LEU A 312 18.20 1.68 11.98
N ASP A 313 17.78 1.14 10.84
CA ASP A 313 16.94 1.87 9.90
C ASP A 313 15.45 1.86 10.28
N VAL A 314 15.08 1.11 11.32
CA VAL A 314 13.71 1.02 11.86
C VAL A 314 13.69 1.64 13.26
N PRO A 315 12.72 2.52 13.58
CA PRO A 315 12.58 3.10 14.91
C PRO A 315 12.48 2.06 16.03
N GLU A 316 13.13 2.32 17.17
CA GLU A 316 13.20 1.38 18.31
C GLU A 316 11.82 0.95 18.81
N ALA A 317 10.86 1.89 18.89
CA ALA A 317 9.51 1.59 19.32
C ALA A 317 8.78 0.60 18.38
N ILE A 318 9.08 0.65 17.08
CA ILE A 318 8.57 -0.29 16.08
C ILE A 318 9.33 -1.61 16.15
N LEU A 319 10.67 -1.58 16.29
CA LEU A 319 11.50 -2.78 16.48
C LEU A 319 11.00 -3.62 17.66
N GLY A 320 10.57 -2.97 18.75
CA GLY A 320 9.98 -3.61 19.92
C GLY A 320 8.67 -4.38 19.66
N GLN A 321 7.97 -4.09 18.55
CA GLN A 321 6.76 -4.80 18.14
C GLN A 321 7.05 -6.02 17.23
N LEU A 322 8.29 -6.18 16.76
CA LEU A 322 8.65 -7.22 15.78
C LEU A 322 9.04 -8.52 16.49
N GLY A 323 8.11 -9.48 16.52
CA GLY A 323 8.28 -10.74 17.22
C GLY A 323 9.19 -11.76 16.52
N ASN A 324 9.17 -11.79 15.19
CA ASN A 324 10.00 -12.71 14.40
C ASN A 324 11.22 -11.98 13.82
N ARG A 325 12.42 -12.53 13.96
CA ARG A 325 13.68 -11.87 13.57
C ARG A 325 14.58 -12.80 12.76
N VAL A 326 15.01 -12.31 11.60
CA VAL A 326 16.00 -12.93 10.73
C VAL A 326 17.10 -11.91 10.45
N GLN A 327 18.31 -12.17 10.92
CA GLN A 327 19.49 -11.34 10.69
C GLN A 327 20.47 -12.11 9.81
N HIS A 328 20.58 -11.69 8.55
CA HIS A 328 21.66 -12.11 7.64
C HIS A 328 22.96 -11.37 7.98
N ALA A 329 24.05 -11.76 7.33
CA ALA A 329 25.36 -11.14 7.54
C ALA A 329 25.32 -9.61 7.46
N LEU A 330 26.02 -8.95 8.38
CA LEU A 330 26.34 -7.52 8.33
C LEU A 330 27.84 -7.35 8.10
N ARG A 331 28.21 -6.33 7.34
CA ARG A 331 29.62 -6.00 7.12
C ARG A 331 30.01 -4.84 8.03
N ALA A 332 30.91 -5.09 8.98
CA ALA A 332 31.29 -4.12 10.01
C ALA A 332 32.57 -3.36 9.62
N PHE A 333 32.47 -2.37 8.72
CA PHE A 333 33.63 -1.58 8.29
C PHE A 333 33.73 -0.23 9.00
N THR A 334 32.59 0.34 9.42
CA THR A 334 32.51 1.65 10.06
C THR A 334 32.03 1.56 11.50
N PRO A 335 32.23 2.60 12.33
CA PRO A 335 31.64 2.66 13.67
C PRO A 335 30.11 2.53 13.67
N ARG A 336 29.44 3.04 12.62
CA ARG A 336 27.99 2.88 12.43
C ARG A 336 27.64 1.40 12.22
N ASP A 337 28.42 0.68 11.41
CA ASP A 337 28.18 -0.75 11.16
C ASP A 337 28.42 -1.58 12.41
N GLN A 338 29.47 -1.28 13.19
CA GLN A 338 29.70 -1.92 14.49
C GLN A 338 28.56 -1.66 15.47
N LYS A 339 27.98 -0.45 15.46
CA LYS A 339 26.76 -0.17 16.21
C LYS A 339 25.58 -1.00 15.70
N ALA A 340 25.42 -1.15 14.39
CA ALA A 340 24.36 -1.98 13.80
C ALA A 340 24.48 -3.45 14.20
N VAL A 341 25.70 -4.01 14.20
CA VAL A 341 25.97 -5.39 14.65
C VAL A 341 25.61 -5.55 16.12
N ARG A 342 26.05 -4.64 17.00
CA ARG A 342 25.70 -4.67 18.43
C ARG A 342 24.20 -4.57 18.67
N THR A 343 23.53 -3.62 18.00
CA THR A 343 22.08 -3.47 18.11
C THR A 343 21.37 -4.74 17.62
N ALA A 344 21.75 -5.30 16.47
CA ALA A 344 21.20 -6.56 15.98
C ALA A 344 21.35 -7.68 17.02
N ALA A 345 22.55 -7.86 17.58
CA ALA A 345 22.82 -8.89 18.57
C ALA A 345 21.97 -8.74 19.85
N GLN A 346 21.83 -7.50 20.35
CA GLN A 346 21.05 -7.18 21.55
C GLN A 346 19.55 -7.36 21.36
N THR A 347 19.07 -7.38 20.12
CA THR A 347 17.65 -7.65 19.84
C THR A 347 17.31 -9.13 20.02
N PHE A 348 18.26 -10.06 19.97
CA PHE A 348 17.95 -11.47 20.08
C PHE A 348 17.75 -11.94 21.52
N ARG A 349 16.87 -12.93 21.71
CA ARG A 349 16.89 -13.71 22.95
C ARG A 349 18.21 -14.50 22.98
N SER A 350 18.95 -14.36 24.08
CA SER A 350 20.27 -14.96 24.23
C SER A 350 20.25 -16.48 24.08
N ASN A 351 21.32 -17.00 23.49
CA ASN A 351 21.61 -18.42 23.41
C ASN A 351 23.00 -18.66 24.07
N PRO A 352 23.08 -19.38 25.19
CA PRO A 352 24.35 -19.63 25.88
C PRO A 352 25.42 -20.31 25.02
N GLY A 353 25.02 -21.04 23.97
CA GLY A 353 25.94 -21.71 23.05
C GLY A 353 26.37 -20.87 21.84
N LEU A 354 25.97 -19.60 21.75
CA LEU A 354 26.24 -18.76 20.59
C LEU A 354 26.56 -17.32 21.00
N ASP A 355 27.79 -16.87 20.73
CA ASP A 355 28.09 -15.44 20.72
C ASP A 355 27.41 -14.79 19.51
N THR A 356 26.30 -14.11 19.77
CA THR A 356 25.43 -13.52 18.74
C THR A 356 26.14 -12.39 18.01
N GLU A 357 26.98 -11.60 18.69
CA GLU A 357 27.66 -10.45 18.08
C GLU A 357 28.73 -10.91 17.09
N SER A 358 29.61 -11.82 17.54
CA SER A 358 30.64 -12.43 16.70
C SER A 358 30.01 -13.19 15.52
N ALA A 359 28.96 -13.99 15.78
CA ALA A 359 28.31 -14.80 14.76
C ALA A 359 27.76 -13.96 13.60
N ILE A 360 27.19 -12.77 13.84
CA ILE A 360 26.66 -11.89 12.78
C ILE A 360 27.72 -11.54 11.73
N THR A 361 28.97 -11.35 12.17
CA THR A 361 30.09 -10.99 11.27
C THR A 361 30.66 -12.19 10.52
N GLU A 362 30.43 -13.41 11.03
CA GLU A 362 30.92 -14.67 10.48
C GLU A 362 29.92 -15.37 9.54
N LEU A 363 28.69 -14.86 9.45
CA LEU A 363 27.64 -15.45 8.61
C LEU A 363 28.05 -15.48 7.14
N GLY A 364 27.93 -16.66 6.54
CA GLY A 364 28.04 -16.84 5.10
C GLY A 364 26.79 -16.40 4.34
N VAL A 365 26.87 -16.41 3.00
CA VAL A 365 25.71 -16.13 2.14
C VAL A 365 24.64 -17.20 2.33
N GLY A 366 23.42 -16.77 2.65
CA GLY A 366 22.29 -17.65 2.92
C GLY A 366 22.31 -18.28 4.31
N GLU A 367 23.25 -17.90 5.18
CA GLU A 367 23.14 -18.16 6.62
C GLU A 367 22.52 -16.95 7.32
N ALA A 368 21.78 -17.22 8.40
CA ALA A 368 21.20 -16.17 9.21
C ALA A 368 21.14 -16.56 10.69
N LEU A 369 21.12 -15.55 11.55
CA LEU A 369 20.64 -15.67 12.92
C LEU A 369 19.13 -15.51 12.95
N VAL A 370 18.42 -16.49 13.49
CA VAL A 370 16.96 -16.53 13.50
C VAL A 370 16.44 -16.73 14.91
N SER A 371 15.45 -15.91 15.28
CA SER A 371 14.63 -16.07 16.48
C SER A 371 13.18 -15.84 16.08
N VAL A 372 12.33 -16.81 16.39
CA VAL A 372 10.90 -16.80 16.09
C VAL A 372 10.12 -16.88 17.39
N LEU A 373 8.80 -16.79 17.35
CA LEU A 373 7.97 -16.96 18.53
C LEU A 373 7.53 -18.42 18.68
N ASP A 374 7.57 -18.92 19.92
CA ASP A 374 6.98 -20.21 20.27
C ASP A 374 5.44 -20.13 20.34
N SER A 375 4.79 -21.25 20.64
CA SER A 375 3.32 -21.33 20.77
C SER A 375 2.72 -20.46 21.88
N LYS A 376 3.54 -19.94 22.81
CA LYS A 376 3.14 -19.01 23.87
C LYS A 376 3.44 -17.55 23.50
N GLY A 377 4.00 -17.30 22.31
CA GLY A 377 4.39 -15.97 21.87
C GLY A 377 5.68 -15.47 22.50
N VAL A 378 6.51 -16.37 23.06
CA VAL A 378 7.82 -16.03 23.64
C VAL A 378 8.89 -16.23 22.56
N PRO A 379 9.81 -15.26 22.36
CA PRO A 379 10.93 -15.45 21.44
C PRO A 379 11.76 -16.69 21.79
N THR A 380 12.12 -17.49 20.81
CA THR A 380 13.03 -18.64 20.97
C THR A 380 14.47 -18.15 21.07
N PRO A 381 15.36 -18.85 21.79
CA PRO A 381 16.80 -18.54 21.77
C PRO A 381 17.32 -18.49 20.34
N VAL A 382 18.11 -17.48 20.02
CA VAL A 382 18.63 -17.28 18.66
C VAL A 382 19.44 -18.47 18.16
N GLN A 383 19.22 -18.85 16.91
CA GLN A 383 19.92 -19.94 16.24
C GLN A 383 20.64 -19.44 15.00
N ARG A 384 21.88 -19.88 14.79
CA ARG A 384 22.53 -19.80 13.48
C ARG A 384 21.98 -20.93 12.62
N VAL A 385 21.40 -20.60 11.48
CA VAL A 385 20.78 -21.56 10.55
C VAL A 385 21.14 -21.25 9.10
N LEU A 386 21.10 -22.29 8.27
CA LEU A 386 21.06 -22.17 6.83
C LEU A 386 19.62 -21.91 6.39
N ILE A 387 19.37 -20.80 5.69
CA ILE A 387 18.02 -20.49 5.18
C ILE A 387 17.64 -21.51 4.10
N ARG A 388 16.41 -22.02 4.15
CA ARG A 388 15.94 -22.99 3.16
C ARG A 388 15.99 -22.40 1.74
N PRO A 389 16.25 -23.21 0.70
CA PRO A 389 16.10 -22.75 -0.67
C PRO A 389 14.62 -22.41 -0.98
N PRO A 390 14.35 -21.44 -1.87
CA PRO A 390 13.00 -21.17 -2.35
C PRO A 390 12.53 -22.30 -3.28
N ALA A 391 11.21 -22.53 -3.31
CA ALA A 391 10.58 -23.46 -4.26
C ALA A 391 10.40 -22.84 -5.66
N SER A 392 10.29 -21.51 -5.69
CA SER A 392 10.08 -20.70 -6.89
C SER A 392 11.39 -20.23 -7.53
N GLN A 393 11.30 -19.70 -8.74
CA GLN A 393 12.44 -19.17 -9.49
C GLN A 393 13.13 -18.02 -8.72
N MET A 394 14.45 -18.08 -8.63
CA MET A 394 15.28 -17.00 -8.09
C MET A 394 15.53 -15.94 -9.16
N GLY A 395 15.38 -14.67 -8.81
CA GLY A 395 15.55 -13.54 -9.73
C GLY A 395 14.31 -13.29 -10.60
N PRO A 396 14.35 -12.27 -11.46
CA PRO A 396 13.16 -11.82 -12.19
C PRO A 396 12.69 -12.81 -13.27
N ILE A 397 11.41 -12.73 -13.61
CA ILE A 397 10.88 -13.29 -14.87
C ILE A 397 11.17 -12.33 -16.03
N SER A 398 11.11 -12.84 -17.26
CA SER A 398 11.20 -12.02 -18.47
C SER A 398 9.93 -11.17 -18.68
N ASP A 399 10.06 -10.10 -19.46
CA ASP A 399 8.91 -9.23 -19.81
C ASP A 399 7.81 -9.99 -20.57
N GLN A 400 8.19 -10.96 -21.40
CA GLN A 400 7.24 -11.79 -22.13
C GLN A 400 6.42 -12.68 -21.17
N GLU A 401 7.07 -13.26 -20.17
CA GLU A 401 6.40 -14.06 -19.14
C GLU A 401 5.48 -13.19 -18.29
N ARG A 402 5.93 -12.00 -17.91
CA ARG A 402 5.13 -11.01 -17.19
C ARG A 402 3.89 -10.61 -17.98
N SER A 403 4.03 -10.28 -19.26
CA SER A 403 2.90 -9.94 -20.14
C SER A 403 1.89 -11.08 -20.22
N THR A 404 2.36 -12.33 -20.31
CA THR A 404 1.51 -13.51 -20.33
C THR A 404 0.73 -13.68 -19.01
N LEU A 405 1.36 -13.41 -17.87
CA LEU A 405 0.71 -13.46 -16.56
C LEU A 405 -0.34 -12.34 -16.41
N LEU A 406 -0.04 -11.14 -16.88
CA LEU A 406 -0.98 -10.01 -16.87
C LEU A 406 -2.24 -10.30 -17.69
N GLN A 407 -2.08 -10.83 -18.91
CA GLN A 407 -3.21 -11.18 -19.78
C GLN A 407 -4.11 -12.28 -19.20
N ARG A 408 -3.55 -13.19 -18.38
CA ARG A 408 -4.28 -14.28 -17.72
C ARG A 408 -4.85 -13.90 -16.36
N SER A 409 -4.54 -12.71 -15.86
CA SER A 409 -5.00 -12.24 -14.57
C SER A 409 -6.52 -12.05 -14.59
N VAL A 410 -7.17 -12.36 -13.46
CA VAL A 410 -8.60 -12.10 -13.26
C VAL A 410 -8.94 -10.60 -13.29
N LEU A 411 -7.93 -9.74 -13.13
CA LEU A 411 -8.05 -8.29 -13.17
C LEU A 411 -7.77 -7.68 -14.56
N ALA A 412 -7.43 -8.51 -15.56
CA ALA A 412 -7.19 -8.04 -16.92
C ALA A 412 -8.40 -7.26 -17.47
N GLY A 413 -8.17 -6.05 -17.99
CA GLY A 413 -9.24 -5.20 -18.50
C GLY A 413 -9.96 -4.35 -17.45
N VAL A 414 -9.80 -4.64 -16.15
CA VAL A 414 -10.49 -3.90 -15.06
C VAL A 414 -9.89 -2.51 -14.91
N PHE A 415 -8.55 -2.43 -14.81
CA PHE A 415 -7.84 -1.17 -14.55
C PHE A 415 -7.28 -0.51 -15.83
N ASP A 416 -7.49 -1.12 -17.00
CA ASP A 416 -6.91 -0.67 -18.27
C ASP A 416 -7.46 0.69 -18.74
N ARG A 417 -8.70 1.01 -18.37
CA ARG A 417 -9.36 2.26 -18.76
C ARG A 417 -9.68 3.10 -17.55
N GLN A 418 -9.25 4.37 -17.60
CA GLN A 418 -9.71 5.34 -16.61
C GLN A 418 -11.21 5.60 -16.77
N LEU A 419 -11.88 5.72 -15.63
CA LEU A 419 -13.28 6.12 -15.55
C LEU A 419 -13.34 7.57 -15.08
N ASP A 420 -13.90 8.44 -15.91
CA ASP A 420 -14.10 9.85 -15.61
C ASP A 420 -15.59 10.07 -15.28
N ARG A 421 -15.92 10.19 -13.99
CA ARG A 421 -17.29 10.41 -13.50
C ARG A 421 -17.42 11.85 -13.05
N GLU A 422 -18.65 12.35 -12.99
CA GLU A 422 -18.92 13.70 -12.49
C GLU A 422 -18.35 13.88 -11.07
N SER A 423 -17.44 14.82 -10.93
CA SER A 423 -16.63 15.08 -9.74
C SER A 423 -16.65 16.57 -9.38
N ALA A 424 -15.87 16.98 -8.38
CA ALA A 424 -15.80 18.39 -7.97
C ALA A 424 -15.43 19.29 -9.16
N TYR A 425 -14.55 18.83 -10.05
CA TYR A 425 -14.14 19.55 -11.23
C TYR A 425 -15.31 19.86 -12.18
N GLU A 426 -16.10 18.87 -12.59
CA GLU A 426 -17.24 19.08 -13.49
C GLU A 426 -18.29 19.99 -12.85
N ILE A 427 -18.62 19.78 -11.57
CA ILE A 427 -19.64 20.55 -10.86
C ILE A 427 -19.23 22.03 -10.78
N LEU A 428 -17.99 22.31 -10.39
CA LEU A 428 -17.48 23.68 -10.25
C LEU A 428 -17.36 24.38 -11.61
N GLN A 429 -16.98 23.67 -12.67
CA GLN A 429 -17.01 24.24 -14.02
C GLN A 429 -18.43 24.62 -14.45
N GLN A 430 -19.41 23.74 -14.23
CA GLN A 430 -20.81 24.03 -14.56
C GLN A 430 -21.32 25.25 -13.78
N GLN A 431 -20.97 25.39 -12.51
CA GLN A 431 -21.33 26.55 -11.69
C GLN A 431 -20.71 27.86 -12.22
N ALA A 432 -19.42 27.84 -12.53
CA ALA A 432 -18.73 29.00 -13.09
C ALA A 432 -19.33 29.43 -14.45
N ALA A 433 -19.65 28.48 -15.32
CA ALA A 433 -20.30 28.74 -16.60
C ALA A 433 -21.71 29.35 -16.42
N ARG A 434 -22.48 28.88 -15.43
CA ARG A 434 -23.81 29.43 -15.11
C ARG A 434 -23.70 30.89 -14.62
N ALA A 435 -22.80 31.17 -13.68
CA ALA A 435 -22.59 32.53 -13.17
C ALA A 435 -22.23 33.52 -14.29
N LEU A 436 -21.31 33.14 -15.18
CA LEU A 436 -20.94 33.96 -16.35
C LEU A 436 -22.12 34.21 -17.29
N SER A 437 -22.99 33.21 -17.50
CA SER A 437 -24.17 33.33 -18.36
C SER A 437 -25.25 34.23 -17.75
N GLU A 438 -25.45 34.19 -16.43
CA GLU A 438 -26.41 35.05 -15.73
C GLU A 438 -25.94 36.51 -15.72
N GLU A 439 -24.64 36.76 -15.53
CA GLU A 439 -24.06 38.10 -15.64
C GLU A 439 -24.17 38.69 -17.06
N THR A 440 -24.04 37.87 -18.11
CA THR A 440 -24.20 38.33 -19.51
C THR A 440 -25.66 38.60 -19.89
N VAL A 441 -26.63 37.94 -19.24
CA VAL A 441 -28.06 38.24 -19.44
C VAL A 441 -28.46 39.55 -18.75
N VAL A 442 -27.86 39.88 -17.60
CA VAL A 442 -28.13 41.12 -16.86
C VAL A 442 -27.44 42.35 -17.49
N THR A 443 -26.36 42.18 -18.24
CA THR A 443 -25.60 43.29 -18.88
C THR A 443 -26.00 43.62 -20.33
N ARG A 444 -27.05 43.01 -20.90
CA ARG A 444 -27.64 43.50 -22.15
C ARG A 444 -28.42 44.80 -21.90
N PRO A 445 -28.04 45.95 -22.50
CA PRO A 445 -28.80 47.18 -22.34
C PRO A 445 -30.18 47.03 -22.96
N GLN A 446 -31.22 47.41 -22.22
CA GLN A 446 -32.54 47.72 -22.78
C GLN A 446 -32.42 48.97 -23.65
N SER A 447 -32.14 48.81 -24.95
CA SER A 447 -32.42 49.85 -25.96
C SER A 447 -33.66 49.46 -26.76
N GLU A 448 -34.77 50.03 -26.31
CA GLU A 448 -36.02 50.39 -26.99
C GLU A 448 -36.63 49.47 -28.06
N ALA A 449 -37.83 49.00 -27.70
CA ALA A 449 -38.86 48.54 -28.61
C ALA A 449 -39.43 49.69 -29.47
N ARG A 450 -39.56 49.44 -30.79
CA ARG A 450 -40.71 49.91 -31.60
C ARG A 450 -41.12 48.83 -32.61
N GLN A 451 -42.29 48.25 -32.34
CA GLN A 451 -43.05 47.35 -33.23
C GLN A 451 -43.97 48.19 -34.16
N PRO A 452 -44.45 47.68 -35.32
CA PRO A 452 -45.60 46.74 -35.33
C PRO A 452 -45.67 45.63 -36.43
N ARG A 453 -46.16 44.45 -35.99
CA ARG A 453 -47.12 43.45 -36.60
C ARG A 453 -47.14 43.24 -38.14
N ARG A 454 -47.09 42.03 -38.75
CA ARG A 454 -47.86 40.74 -38.65
C ARG A 454 -47.40 39.81 -39.83
N PRO A 455 -47.88 38.54 -40.06
CA PRO A 455 -48.08 37.37 -39.20
C PRO A 455 -47.47 36.03 -39.73
N ALA A 456 -47.40 35.04 -38.83
CA ALA A 456 -47.54 33.57 -38.97
C ALA A 456 -46.71 32.75 -40.01
N ALA A 457 -45.86 31.86 -39.49
CA ALA A 457 -45.79 30.44 -39.90
C ALA A 457 -45.03 29.60 -38.85
N GLU A 458 -45.55 28.41 -38.59
CA GLU A 458 -45.09 27.39 -37.63
C GLU A 458 -43.72 26.80 -37.99
N LYS A 459 -42.95 26.37 -36.97
CA LYS A 459 -42.65 24.95 -36.73
C LYS A 459 -41.86 24.73 -35.43
N SER A 460 -42.40 23.81 -34.64
CA SER A 460 -41.81 23.18 -33.46
C SER A 460 -40.63 22.29 -33.86
N VAL A 461 -39.50 22.44 -33.16
CA VAL A 461 -38.44 21.42 -33.06
C VAL A 461 -38.06 21.30 -31.59
N LEU A 462 -38.96 20.76 -30.78
CA LEU A 462 -38.67 20.34 -29.42
C LEU A 462 -39.32 18.97 -29.17
N GLY A 463 -38.63 17.94 -29.63
CA GLY A 463 -39.02 16.55 -29.44
C GLY A 463 -38.07 15.67 -30.23
N ASP A 464 -36.92 15.32 -29.62
CA ASP A 464 -36.14 14.12 -29.96
C ASP A 464 -34.90 13.83 -29.06
N ILE A 465 -34.81 14.37 -27.83
CA ILE A 465 -33.68 14.05 -26.90
C ILE A 465 -34.17 13.42 -25.58
N ALA A 466 -35.38 12.86 -25.53
CA ALA A 466 -35.98 12.36 -24.27
C ALA A 466 -36.11 10.83 -24.15
N THR A 467 -35.58 10.02 -25.08
CA THR A 467 -35.88 8.56 -25.10
C THR A 467 -34.67 7.62 -25.12
N GLN A 468 -33.46 8.10 -24.78
CA GLN A 468 -32.26 7.23 -24.75
C GLN A 468 -31.45 7.21 -23.44
N VAL A 469 -31.96 7.78 -22.34
CA VAL A 469 -31.26 7.75 -21.03
C VAL A 469 -31.83 6.66 -20.08
N GLY A 470 -32.83 5.90 -20.50
CA GLY A 470 -33.65 5.07 -19.60
C GLY A 470 -33.18 3.65 -19.26
N ARG A 471 -31.95 3.17 -19.56
CA ARG A 471 -31.63 1.72 -19.38
C ARG A 471 -30.30 1.32 -18.75
N SER A 472 -29.49 2.22 -18.19
CA SER A 472 -28.18 1.84 -17.58
C SER A 472 -28.03 2.14 -16.08
N ALA A 473 -29.02 2.71 -15.39
CA ALA A 473 -28.90 3.16 -13.99
C ALA A 473 -29.54 2.22 -12.94
N MET A 474 -29.35 0.89 -13.04
CA MET A 474 -29.99 -0.07 -12.11
C MET A 474 -29.04 -1.12 -11.50
N ARG A 475 -27.78 -0.77 -11.19
CA ARG A 475 -26.89 -1.72 -10.48
C ARG A 475 -25.88 -1.18 -9.45
N THR A 476 -26.04 0.04 -8.95
CA THR A 476 -25.08 0.58 -7.96
C THR A 476 -25.73 1.41 -6.86
N ILE A 477 -26.80 0.91 -6.25
CA ILE A 477 -27.33 1.45 -5.00
C ILE A 477 -27.32 0.30 -4.00
N GLY A 478 -26.23 0.16 -3.24
CA GLY A 478 -26.13 -0.91 -2.25
C GLY A 478 -24.92 -0.87 -1.31
N THR A 479 -23.82 -0.20 -1.67
CA THR A 479 -22.56 -0.32 -0.90
C THR A 479 -22.01 0.97 -0.29
N GLN A 480 -22.63 2.14 -0.55
CA GLN A 480 -22.06 3.42 -0.08
C GLN A 480 -22.66 3.98 1.23
N LEU A 481 -23.88 3.61 1.62
CA LEU A 481 -24.46 4.11 2.89
C LEU A 481 -23.78 3.55 4.16
N GLY A 482 -23.03 2.46 4.05
CA GLY A 482 -22.33 1.84 5.20
C GLY A 482 -20.96 2.46 5.51
N ARG A 483 -20.25 3.04 4.52
CA ARG A 483 -18.86 3.51 4.69
C ARG A 483 -18.76 4.94 5.22
N GLN A 484 -19.78 5.78 5.02
CA GLN A 484 -19.76 7.18 5.48
C GLN A 484 -20.07 7.34 6.99
N ILE A 485 -20.78 6.40 7.60
CA ILE A 485 -21.13 6.47 9.03
C ILE A 485 -19.91 6.14 9.93
N MET A 486 -18.94 5.36 9.43
CA MET A 486 -17.83 4.88 10.26
C MET A 486 -16.64 5.85 10.34
N ARG A 487 -16.38 6.66 9.29
CA ARG A 487 -15.33 7.70 9.34
C ARG A 487 -15.71 8.91 10.21
N GLY A 488 -17.01 9.22 10.33
CA GLY A 488 -17.51 10.33 11.14
C GLY A 488 -17.59 10.08 12.65
N LEU A 489 -17.75 8.82 13.08
CA LEU A 489 -17.99 8.49 14.50
C LEU A 489 -16.73 8.44 15.39
N LEU A 490 -15.53 8.44 14.81
CA LEU A 490 -14.27 8.43 15.58
C LEU A 490 -13.57 9.81 15.66
N GLY A 491 -14.00 10.78 14.85
CA GLY A 491 -13.55 12.17 14.97
C GLY A 491 -14.10 12.92 16.18
N SER A 492 -15.17 12.41 16.83
CA SER A 492 -15.84 13.08 17.95
C SER A 492 -15.67 12.39 19.32
N LEU A 493 -14.87 11.33 19.43
CA LEU A 493 -14.69 10.58 20.69
C LEU A 493 -13.33 10.81 21.40
N ARG A 494 -12.61 11.88 21.06
CA ARG A 494 -11.52 12.40 21.91
C ARG A 494 -11.78 13.85 22.28
N GLY A 495 -12.68 14.01 23.23
CA GLY A 495 -13.02 15.26 23.89
C GLY A 495 -13.40 15.02 25.35
N ARG A 496 -12.47 14.45 26.13
CA ARG A 496 -12.22 14.75 27.54
C ARG A 496 -10.96 14.03 28.02
#